data_AF-A0A0Q5V931-F1
#
_entry.id   AF-A0A0Q5V931-F1
#
_cell.length_a   1.000
_cell.length_b   1.000
_cell.length_c   1.000
_cell.angle_alpha   90.00
_cell.angle_beta   90.00
_cell.angle_gamma   90.00
#
_symmetry.space_group_name_H-M   'P 1'
#
loop_
_entity.id
_entity.type
_entity.pdbx_description
1 polymer ?
#
loop_
_entity_poly.entity_id
_entity_poly.type
_entity_poly.pdbx_seq_one_letter_code
_entity_poly.pdbx_strand_id
1 'polypeptide(L)'
;MPAESVVGPENVGMATLHLTNVPEHVVAALEAIAAAEQTTVNAVAVRELAAVPEPTGSARLLVALPDTGLSAQVLLGAIADGRRPAGEGLRSAE
;
A
#
# COMPACT_ATOMS: atom_id res chain seq x y z
N MET A 1 17.72 17.25 -42.65
CA MET A 1 18.09 16.57 -41.40
C MET A 1 17.77 17.52 -40.25
N PRO A 2 16.70 17.30 -39.46
CA PRO A 2 16.44 18.10 -38.27
C PRO A 2 17.33 17.59 -37.12
N ALA A 3 17.80 18.53 -36.29
CA ALA A 3 18.64 18.23 -35.14
C ALA A 3 17.96 17.24 -34.20
N GLU A 4 18.68 16.16 -33.86
CA GLU A 4 18.34 15.29 -32.74
C GLU A 4 18.21 16.16 -31.49
N SER A 5 16.97 16.30 -31.02
CA SER A 5 16.68 16.74 -29.67
C SER A 5 17.28 15.70 -28.73
N VAL A 6 18.46 15.99 -28.20
CA VAL A 6 19.03 15.25 -27.08
C VAL A 6 18.10 15.51 -25.89
N VAL A 7 17.15 14.59 -25.69
CA VAL A 7 16.43 14.46 -24.43
C VAL A 7 17.48 14.07 -23.39
N GLY A 8 18.01 15.08 -22.70
CA GLY A 8 18.79 14.85 -21.48
C GLY A 8 17.91 14.09 -20.47
N PRO A 9 18.51 13.26 -19.59
CA PRO A 9 17.75 12.40 -18.71
C PRO A 9 16.76 13.27 -17.95
N GLU A 10 15.48 12.94 -18.14
CA GLU A 10 14.37 13.42 -17.35
C GLU A 10 14.82 13.71 -15.93
N ASN A 11 14.75 14.98 -15.54
CA ASN A 11 14.92 15.39 -14.17
C ASN A 11 13.87 14.61 -13.38
N VAL A 12 14.27 13.49 -12.76
CA VAL A 12 13.44 12.72 -11.83
C VAL A 12 13.19 13.70 -10.71
N GLY A 13 12.09 14.46 -10.79
CA GLY A 13 11.90 15.68 -10.03
C GLY A 13 11.99 15.40 -8.55
N MET A 14 13.15 15.67 -7.95
CA MET A 14 13.38 15.44 -6.52
C MET A 14 12.66 16.54 -5.74
N ALA A 15 11.60 16.17 -5.04
CA ALA A 15 10.87 17.07 -4.15
C ALA A 15 11.20 16.74 -2.68
N THR A 16 11.24 17.77 -1.84
CA THR A 16 11.39 17.61 -0.39
C THR A 16 10.02 17.62 0.28
N LEU A 17 9.73 16.58 1.07
CA LEU A 17 8.52 16.47 1.90
C LEU A 17 8.90 16.64 3.37
N HIS A 18 8.26 17.59 4.06
CA HIS A 18 8.39 17.76 5.51
C HIS A 18 7.12 17.25 6.20
N LEU A 19 7.24 16.16 6.97
CA LEU A 19 6.16 15.65 7.80
C LEU A 19 6.16 16.40 9.15
N THR A 20 5.00 16.90 9.57
CA THR A 20 4.83 17.60 10.85
C THR A 20 3.73 16.94 11.67
N ASN A 21 3.79 17.09 13.00
CA ASN A 21 2.83 16.48 13.92
C ASN A 21 2.71 14.95 13.76
N VAL A 22 3.82 14.28 13.48
CA VAL A 22 3.85 12.82 13.33
C VAL A 22 3.62 12.18 14.70
N PRO A 23 2.64 11.27 14.86
CA PRO A 23 2.42 10.58 16.13
C PRO A 23 3.65 9.78 16.56
N GLU A 24 3.97 9.79 17.85
CA GLU A 24 5.17 9.13 18.39
C GLU A 24 5.25 7.64 18.03
N HIS A 25 4.11 6.92 18.06
CA HIS A 25 4.07 5.51 17.71
C HIS A 25 4.46 5.25 16.25
N VAL A 26 4.21 6.20 15.34
CA VAL A 26 4.61 6.09 13.93
C VAL A 26 6.13 6.26 13.81
N VAL A 27 6.71 7.23 14.53
CA VAL A 27 8.17 7.42 14.57
C VAL A 27 8.86 6.17 15.12
N ALA A 28 8.38 5.63 16.23
CA ALA A 28 8.93 4.42 16.84
C ALA A 28 8.85 3.19 15.91
N ALA A 29 7.76 3.04 15.16
CA ALA A 29 7.64 1.97 14.17
C ALA A 29 8.66 2.10 13.04
N LEU A 30 8.84 3.33 12.50
CA LEU A 30 9.84 3.58 11.45
C LEU A 30 11.27 3.37 11.96
N GLU A 31 11.58 3.76 13.19
CA GLU A 31 12.88 3.53 13.83
C GLU A 31 13.17 2.04 14.01
N ALA A 32 12.19 1.24 14.45
CA ALA A 32 12.34 -0.19 14.61
C ALA A 32 12.67 -0.89 13.27
N ILE A 33 11.98 -0.48 12.20
CA ILE A 33 12.23 -1.00 10.84
C ILE A 33 13.62 -0.57 10.35
N ALA A 34 13.97 0.70 10.52
CA ALA A 34 15.27 1.23 10.11
C ALA A 34 16.43 0.53 10.82
N ALA A 35 16.28 0.25 12.12
CA ALA A 35 17.27 -0.49 12.91
C ALA A 35 17.41 -1.94 12.43
N ALA A 36 16.30 -2.63 12.16
CA ALA A 36 16.30 -4.01 11.68
C ALA A 36 16.96 -4.14 10.29
N GLU A 37 16.78 -3.14 9.42
CA GLU A 37 17.30 -3.13 8.06
C GLU A 37 18.65 -2.41 7.90
N GLN A 38 19.23 -1.89 8.99
CA GLN A 38 20.47 -1.10 8.97
C GLN A 38 20.42 0.09 7.99
N THR A 39 19.27 0.77 7.94
CA THR A 39 19.01 1.91 7.06
C THR A 39 18.57 3.14 7.88
N THR A 40 18.23 4.24 7.19
CA THR A 40 17.75 5.46 7.86
C THR A 40 16.23 5.49 7.93
N VAL A 41 15.69 6.11 8.98
CA VAL A 41 14.25 6.38 9.14
C VAL A 41 13.68 7.09 7.92
N ASN A 42 14.43 8.04 7.34
CA ASN A 42 14.02 8.77 6.14
C ASN A 42 13.92 7.85 4.91
N ALA A 43 14.87 6.92 4.73
CA ALA A 43 14.83 5.95 3.63
C ALA A 43 13.63 5.00 3.76
N VAL A 44 13.32 4.55 4.98
CA VAL A 44 12.10 3.78 5.26
C VAL A 44 10.87 4.60 4.95
N ALA A 45 10.78 5.84 5.45
CA ALA A 45 9.62 6.71 5.21
C ALA A 45 9.36 6.94 3.71
N VAL A 46 10.41 7.24 2.93
CA VAL A 46 10.29 7.40 1.47
C VAL A 46 9.84 6.10 0.80
N ARG A 47 10.39 4.94 1.19
CA ARG A 47 9.99 3.64 0.65
C ARG A 47 8.51 3.37 0.94
N GLU A 48 8.07 3.53 2.18
CA GLU A 48 6.69 3.26 2.56
C GLU A 48 5.74 4.23 1.85
N LEU A 49 6.08 5.52 1.76
CA LEU A 49 5.29 6.51 1.02
C LEU A 49 5.20 6.19 -0.47
N ALA A 50 6.27 5.68 -1.09
CA ALA A 50 6.27 5.23 -2.48
C ALA A 50 5.49 3.93 -2.69
N ALA A 51 5.39 3.09 -1.66
CA ALA A 51 4.62 1.85 -1.67
C ALA A 51 3.12 2.09 -1.44
N VAL A 52 2.72 3.25 -0.90
CA VAL A 52 1.30 3.64 -0.83
C VAL A 52 0.77 3.70 -2.26
N PRO A 53 -0.17 2.82 -2.64
CA PRO A 53 -0.76 2.91 -3.97
C PRO A 53 -1.46 4.26 -4.09
N GLU A 54 -1.21 4.95 -5.21
CA GLU A 54 -2.05 6.04 -5.65
C GLU A 54 -3.52 5.59 -5.51
N PRO A 55 -4.37 6.29 -4.76
CA PRO A 55 -5.78 5.92 -4.63
C PRO A 55 -6.45 5.74 -6.00
N THR A 56 -5.98 6.50 -6.99
CA THR A 56 -6.36 6.38 -8.41
C THR A 56 -5.86 5.09 -9.04
N GLY A 57 -4.66 4.63 -8.69
CA GLY A 57 -4.05 3.39 -9.15
C GLY A 57 -4.84 2.16 -8.74
N SER A 58 -5.27 2.08 -7.47
CA SER A 58 -6.12 0.97 -6.99
C SER A 58 -7.45 0.92 -7.74
N ALA A 59 -8.09 2.07 -7.97
CA ALA A 59 -9.31 2.14 -8.79
C ALA A 59 -9.05 1.69 -10.24
N ARG A 60 -7.92 2.09 -10.85
CA ARG A 60 -7.54 1.69 -12.21
C ARG A 60 -7.24 0.19 -12.32
N LEU A 61 -6.60 -0.40 -11.31
CA LEU A 61 -6.37 -1.85 -11.25
C LEU A 61 -7.69 -2.61 -11.16
N LEU A 62 -8.64 -2.13 -10.35
CA LEU A 62 -9.98 -2.73 -10.26
C LEU A 62 -10.76 -2.63 -11.57
N VAL A 63 -10.64 -1.50 -12.30
CA VAL A 63 -11.26 -1.32 -13.62
C VAL A 63 -10.63 -2.20 -14.70
N ALA A 64 -9.35 -2.55 -14.57
CA ALA A 64 -8.63 -3.40 -15.51
C ALA A 64 -8.83 -4.92 -15.27
N LEU A 65 -9.49 -5.30 -14.16
CA LEU A 65 -9.78 -6.71 -13.90
C LEU A 65 -10.81 -7.23 -14.91
N PRO A 66 -10.67 -8.49 -15.36
CA PRO A 66 -11.70 -9.13 -16.17
C PRO A 66 -13.01 -9.18 -15.38
N ASP A 67 -14.12 -8.91 -16.06
CA ASP A 67 -15.44 -9.12 -15.47
C ASP A 67 -15.62 -10.62 -15.21
N THR A 68 -15.62 -10.99 -13.93
CA THR A 68 -15.75 -12.38 -13.48
C THR A 68 -17.21 -12.82 -13.36
N GLY A 69 -18.17 -11.90 -13.52
CA GLY A 69 -19.59 -12.14 -13.25
C GLY A 69 -19.92 -12.37 -11.77
N LEU A 70 -18.95 -12.20 -10.87
CA LEU A 70 -19.16 -12.34 -9.43
C LEU A 70 -19.89 -11.11 -8.89
N SER A 71 -21.02 -11.35 -8.20
CA SER A 71 -21.71 -10.26 -7.52
C SER A 71 -20.94 -9.81 -6.28
N ALA A 72 -21.09 -8.54 -5.92
CA ALA A 72 -20.54 -7.99 -4.68
C ALA A 72 -20.96 -8.81 -3.45
N GLN A 73 -22.15 -9.41 -3.46
CA GLN A 73 -22.63 -10.22 -2.35
C GLN A 73 -21.90 -11.54 -2.19
N VAL A 74 -21.47 -12.17 -3.29
CA VAL A 74 -20.64 -13.38 -3.24
C VAL A 74 -19.26 -13.07 -2.64
N LEU A 75 -18.66 -11.94 -3.04
CA LEU A 75 -17.38 -11.48 -2.50
C LEU A 75 -17.47 -11.16 -1.01
N LEU A 76 -18.49 -10.40 -0.59
CA LEU A 76 -18.69 -10.06 0.82
C LEU A 76 -18.94 -11.29 1.69
N GLY A 77 -19.68 -12.29 1.19
CA GLY A 77 -19.87 -13.57 1.86
C GLY A 77 -18.55 -14.30 2.12
N ALA A 78 -17.71 -14.44 1.09
CA ALA A 78 -16.41 -15.10 1.23
C ALA A 78 -15.46 -14.39 2.21
N ILE A 79 -15.47 -13.04 2.21
CA ILE A 79 -14.68 -12.25 3.16
C ILE A 79 -15.20 -12.44 4.59
N ALA A 80 -16.51 -12.41 4.79
CA ALA A 80 -17.12 -12.65 6.11
C ALA A 80 -16.81 -14.06 6.62
N ASP A 81 -16.82 -15.05 5.74
CA ASP A 81 -16.50 -16.45 6.06
C ASP A 81 -15.03 -16.61 6.46
N GLY A 82 -14.10 -15.97 5.75
CA GLY A 82 -12.67 -15.98 6.09
C GLY A 82 -12.31 -15.18 7.34
N ARG A 83 -13.14 -14.19 7.71
CA ARG A 83 -12.97 -13.39 8.94
C ARG A 83 -13.65 -14.00 10.15
N ARG A 84 -14.46 -15.05 9.99
CA ARG A 84 -15.01 -15.76 11.14
C ARG A 84 -13.87 -16.41 11.93
N PRO A 85 -13.76 -16.14 13.24
CA PRO A 85 -12.71 -16.75 14.05
C PRO A 85 -12.91 -18.26 14.07
N ALA A 86 -11.81 -19.01 13.89
CA ALA A 86 -11.81 -20.46 13.98
C ALA A 86 -12.13 -20.89 15.42
N GLY A 87 -13.40 -21.15 15.73
CA GLY A 87 -13.76 -21.67 17.05
C GLY A 87 -15.23 -21.70 17.47
N GLU A 88 -16.16 -21.06 16.75
CA GLU A 88 -17.53 -20.86 17.29
C GLU A 88 -18.57 -21.89 16.82
N GLY A 89 -18.13 -23.09 16.40
CA GLY A 89 -19.01 -24.17 15.93
C GLY A 89 -19.21 -25.35 16.90
N LEU A 90 -18.58 -25.35 18.08
CA LEU A 90 -18.52 -26.52 18.97
C LEU A 90 -19.18 -26.34 20.34
N ARG A 91 -19.98 -25.28 20.58
CA ARG A 91 -20.58 -25.01 21.91
C ARG A 91 -22.11 -24.96 21.97
N SER A 92 -22.82 -25.52 20.99
CA SER A 92 -24.27 -25.65 21.05
C SER A 92 -24.72 -27.09 20.82
N ALA A 93 -24.44 -27.95 21.80
CA ALA A 93 -25.12 -29.22 21.99
C ALA A 93 -24.98 -29.61 23.47
N GLU A 94 -25.79 -28.97 24.32
CA GLU A 94 -26.16 -29.46 25.65
C GLU A 94 -27.69 -29.43 25.74
#